data_AF-A0A353N562-F1
#
_entry.id   AF-A0A353N562-F1
#
_cell.length_a   1.000
_cell.length_b   1.000
_cell.length_c   1.000
_cell.angle_alpha   90.00
_cell.angle_beta   90.00
_cell.angle_gamma   90.00
#
_symmetry.space_group_name_H-M   'P 1'
#
loop_
_entity.id
_entity.type
_entity.pdbx_description
1 polymer ?
#
loop_
_entity_poly.entity_id
_entity_poly.type
_entity_poly.pdbx_seq_one_letter_code
_entity_poly.pdbx_strand_id
1 'polypeptide(L)'
;MKVNFKLSRDTNYYFGLFLLILASASIVWAFFNDGFDPEDFLVYFLIYAWGFTLLLKSDSEFRLRRLEEAMTSLQSRCEQIEKTLNRSEERTVDQEEPASEFYQEFY
;
A
#
# COMPACT_ATOMS: atom_id res chain seq x y z
N MET A 1 6.31 -24.19 18.69
CA MET A 1 6.53 -22.98 17.87
C MET A 1 5.18 -22.55 17.32
N LYS A 2 4.53 -21.50 17.87
CA LYS A 2 3.24 -21.01 17.37
C LYS A 2 3.52 -20.13 16.15
N VAL A 3 3.27 -20.66 14.96
CA VAL A 3 3.40 -19.89 13.71
C VAL A 3 2.15 -19.03 13.57
N ASN A 4 2.26 -17.74 13.92
CA ASN A 4 1.19 -16.77 13.68
C ASN A 4 1.20 -16.40 12.20
N PHE A 5 0.50 -17.16 11.37
CA PHE A 5 0.22 -16.77 9.99
C PHE A 5 -0.76 -15.59 9.99
N LYS A 6 -0.23 -14.37 9.97
CA LYS A 6 -1.02 -13.20 9.56
C LYS A 6 -1.24 -13.30 8.05
N LEU A 7 -2.38 -13.86 7.65
CA LEU A 7 -2.92 -13.81 6.28
C LEU A 7 -3.35 -12.38 5.95
N SER A 8 -2.41 -11.45 5.88
CA SER A 8 -2.68 -10.03 5.57
C SER A 8 -2.53 -9.69 4.09
N ARG A 9 -2.24 -10.68 3.23
CA ARG A 9 -2.12 -10.49 1.78
C ARG A 9 -3.43 -10.84 1.06
N ASP A 10 -3.60 -10.27 -0.12
CA ASP A 10 -4.78 -10.44 -0.96
C ASP A 10 -4.95 -11.92 -1.40
N THR A 11 -6.19 -12.36 -1.59
CA THR A 11 -6.53 -13.68 -2.15
C THR A 11 -5.80 -13.93 -3.47
N ASN A 12 -5.61 -12.91 -4.30
CA ASN A 12 -4.88 -13.00 -5.56
C ASN A 12 -3.41 -13.43 -5.39
N TYR A 13 -2.77 -13.03 -4.29
CA TYR A 13 -1.41 -13.46 -3.97
C TYR A 13 -1.34 -14.97 -3.73
N TYR A 14 -2.25 -15.48 -2.90
CA TYR A 14 -2.27 -16.90 -2.54
C TYR A 14 -2.70 -17.77 -3.72
N PHE A 15 -3.64 -17.28 -4.54
CA PHE A 15 -4.04 -17.97 -5.76
C PHE A 15 -2.89 -18.05 -6.78
N GLY A 16 -2.19 -16.93 -7.02
CA GLY A 16 -1.02 -16.95 -7.90
C GLY A 16 0.11 -17.83 -7.36
N LEU A 17 0.32 -17.86 -6.04
CA LEU A 17 1.33 -18.73 -5.41
C LEU A 17 0.97 -20.20 -5.57
N PHE A 18 -0.32 -20.54 -5.41
CA PHE A 18 -0.82 -21.88 -5.66
C PHE A 18 -0.60 -22.31 -7.11
N LEU A 19 -0.90 -21.45 -8.09
CA LEU A 19 -0.65 -21.72 -9.50
C LEU A 19 0.83 -21.97 -9.79
N LEU A 20 1.72 -21.19 -9.18
CA LEU A 20 3.17 -21.36 -9.29
C LEU A 20 3.64 -22.71 -8.75
N ILE A 21 3.14 -23.10 -7.58
CA ILE A 21 3.48 -24.40 -6.96
C ILE A 21 2.97 -25.54 -7.85
N LEU A 22 1.72 -25.44 -8.31
CA LEU A 22 1.09 -26.46 -9.12
C LEU A 22 1.79 -26.61 -10.48
N ALA A 23 2.09 -25.52 -11.16
CA ALA A 23 2.87 -25.53 -12.40
C ALA A 23 4.28 -26.12 -12.19
N SER A 24 4.98 -25.72 -11.13
CA SER A 24 6.32 -26.25 -10.83
C SER A 24 6.29 -27.75 -10.55
N ALA A 25 5.32 -28.23 -9.77
CA ALA A 25 5.14 -29.65 -9.50
C ALA A 25 4.81 -30.44 -10.79
N SER A 26 3.95 -29.89 -11.65
CA SER A 26 3.61 -30.48 -12.95
C SER A 26 4.83 -30.58 -13.87
N ILE A 27 5.67 -29.54 -13.93
CA ILE A 27 6.91 -29.55 -14.74
C ILE A 27 7.89 -30.61 -14.23
N VAL A 28 8.10 -30.68 -12.91
CA VAL A 28 8.99 -31.67 -12.30
C VAL A 28 8.48 -33.09 -12.58
N TRP A 29 7.16 -33.31 -12.44
CA TRP A 29 6.55 -34.60 -12.76
C TRP A 29 6.72 -34.98 -14.23
N ALA A 30 6.44 -34.06 -15.15
CA ALA A 30 6.58 -34.27 -16.58
C ALA A 30 8.03 -34.61 -16.97
N PHE A 31 9.01 -33.95 -16.34
CA PHE A 31 10.43 -34.22 -16.55
C PHE A 31 10.84 -35.65 -16.16
N PHE A 32 10.32 -36.18 -15.05
CA PHE A 32 10.64 -37.56 -14.61
C PHE A 32 9.93 -38.65 -15.42
N ASN A 33 8.79 -38.32 -16.03
CA ASN A 33 7.98 -39.28 -16.76
C ASN A 33 8.20 -39.25 -18.28
N ASP A 34 9.24 -38.57 -18.76
CA ASP A 34 9.56 -38.35 -20.18
C ASP A 34 8.36 -37.78 -20.99
N GLY A 35 7.46 -37.08 -20.30
CA GLY A 35 6.20 -36.56 -20.85
C GLY A 35 6.32 -35.13 -21.33
N PHE A 36 7.51 -34.74 -21.80
CA PHE A 36 7.79 -33.35 -22.15
C PHE A 36 7.49 -33.10 -23.63
N ASP A 37 6.22 -33.20 -23.99
CA ASP A 37 5.75 -32.76 -25.30
C ASP A 37 5.76 -31.22 -25.38
N PRO A 38 6.17 -30.64 -26.51
CA PRO A 38 6.30 -29.19 -26.67
C PRO A 38 4.96 -28.43 -26.52
N GLU A 39 3.83 -29.10 -26.78
CA GLU A 39 2.48 -28.53 -26.57
C GLU A 39 2.15 -28.36 -25.08
N ASP A 40 2.47 -29.36 -24.26
CA ASP A 40 2.23 -29.34 -22.82
C ASP A 40 3.14 -28.34 -22.10
N PHE A 41 4.37 -28.17 -22.60
CA PHE A 41 5.29 -27.14 -22.11
C PHE A 41 4.68 -25.73 -22.19
N LEU A 42 4.02 -25.40 -23.30
CA LEU A 42 3.36 -24.10 -23.49
C LEU A 42 2.27 -23.87 -22.44
N VAL A 43 1.50 -24.90 -22.10
CA VAL A 43 0.46 -24.82 -21.07
C VAL A 43 1.08 -24.58 -19.70
N TYR A 44 2.12 -25.33 -19.32
CA TYR A 44 2.82 -25.13 -18.04
C TYR A 44 3.45 -23.75 -17.95
N PHE A 45 4.08 -23.28 -19.03
CA PHE A 45 4.65 -21.95 -19.12
C PHE A 45 3.58 -20.86 -18.94
N LEU A 46 2.41 -21.01 -19.57
CA LEU A 46 1.34 -20.02 -19.47
C LEU A 46 0.74 -19.96 -18.06
N ILE A 47 0.54 -21.11 -17.41
CA ILE A 47 0.06 -21.19 -16.02
C ILE A 47 1.10 -20.55 -15.09
N TYR A 48 2.39 -20.84 -15.30
CA TYR A 48 3.48 -20.25 -14.53
C TYR A 48 3.53 -18.72 -14.69
N ALA A 49 3.50 -18.24 -15.94
CA ALA A 49 3.51 -16.82 -16.26
C ALA A 49 2.29 -16.08 -15.68
N TRP A 50 1.11 -16.70 -15.72
CA TRP A 50 -0.09 -16.14 -15.14
C TRP A 50 -0.03 -16.09 -13.61
N GLY A 51 0.42 -17.17 -12.97
CA GLY A 51 0.67 -17.21 -11.53
C GLY A 51 1.62 -16.09 -11.10
N PHE A 52 2.75 -15.93 -11.81
CA PHE A 52 3.71 -14.87 -11.55
C PHE A 52 3.14 -13.46 -11.75
N THR A 53 2.36 -13.25 -12.81
CA THR A 53 1.70 -11.96 -13.09
C THR A 53 0.73 -11.59 -11.96
N LEU A 54 -0.02 -12.55 -11.42
CA LEU A 54 -0.91 -12.32 -10.27
C LEU A 54 -0.15 -11.95 -9.01
N LEU A 55 1.01 -12.56 -8.75
CA LEU A 55 1.88 -12.15 -7.64
C LEU A 55 2.35 -10.70 -7.82
N LEU A 56 2.82 -10.33 -9.01
CA LEU A 56 3.30 -8.98 -9.30
C LEU A 56 2.20 -7.94 -9.15
N LYS A 57 0.99 -8.24 -9.65
CA LYS A 57 -0.18 -7.37 -9.50
C LYS A 57 -0.50 -7.19 -8.02
N SER A 58 -0.62 -8.28 -7.27
CA SER A 58 -0.96 -8.22 -5.85
C SER A 58 0.12 -7.49 -5.03
N ASP A 59 1.40 -7.67 -5.36
CA ASP A 59 2.49 -6.95 -4.70
C ASP A 59 2.44 -5.44 -4.98
N SER A 60 2.16 -5.07 -6.22
CA SER A 60 2.00 -3.67 -6.63
C SER A 60 0.82 -3.02 -5.91
N GLU A 61 -0.34 -3.69 -5.87
CA GLU A 61 -1.53 -3.21 -5.15
C GLU A 61 -1.26 -3.03 -3.65
N PHE A 62 -0.55 -3.98 -3.03
CA PHE A 62 -0.17 -3.87 -1.63
C PHE A 62 0.75 -2.66 -1.36
N ARG A 63 1.75 -2.45 -2.23
CA ARG A 63 2.67 -1.31 -2.11
C ARG A 63 1.96 0.02 -2.34
N LEU A 64 1.05 0.09 -3.30
CA LEU A 64 0.26 1.27 -3.60
C LEU A 64 -0.65 1.64 -2.42
N ARG A 65 -1.40 0.68 -1.86
CA ARG A 65 -2.25 0.94 -0.68
C ARG A 65 -1.45 1.48 0.50
N ARG A 66 -0.28 0.89 0.77
CA ARG A 66 0.60 1.37 1.84
C ARG A 66 1.10 2.80 1.57
N LEU A 67 1.35 3.14 0.31
CA LEU A 67 1.75 4.49 -0.08
C LEU A 67 0.59 5.48 0.08
N GLU A 68 -0.61 5.11 -0.31
CA GLU A 68 -1.83 5.91 -0.12
C GLU A 68 -2.13 6.17 1.36
N GLU A 69 -2.00 5.16 2.21
CA GLU A 69 -2.15 5.32 3.67
C GLU A 69 -1.11 6.29 4.25
N ALA A 70 0.16 6.16 3.83
CA ALA A 70 1.22 7.05 4.26
C ALA A 70 0.99 8.49 3.78
N MET A 71 0.56 8.67 2.53
CA MET A 71 0.22 9.98 1.95
C MET A 71 -0.94 10.63 2.71
N THR A 72 -2.02 9.88 2.96
CA THR A 72 -3.20 10.37 3.69
C THR A 72 -2.83 10.78 5.11
N SER A 73 -2.00 9.97 5.78
CA SER A 73 -1.48 10.32 7.10
C SER A 73 -0.62 11.58 7.07
N LEU A 74 0.17 11.79 6.02
CA LEU A 74 1.02 12.97 5.90
C LEU A 74 0.18 14.22 5.64
N GLN A 75 -0.80 14.12 4.74
CA GLN A 75 -1.75 15.19 4.44
C GLN A 75 -2.51 15.62 5.70
N SER A 76 -3.03 14.67 6.49
CA SER A 76 -3.78 15.04 7.71
C SER A 76 -2.89 15.75 8.74
N ARG A 77 -1.60 15.40 8.82
CA ARG A 77 -0.63 16.08 9.68
C ARG A 77 -0.34 17.50 9.18
N CYS A 78 -0.19 17.70 7.88
CA CYS A 78 -0.04 19.03 7.30
C CYS A 78 -1.27 19.90 7.58
N GLU A 79 -2.48 19.38 7.37
CA GLU A 79 -3.72 20.10 7.67
C GLU A 79 -3.86 20.47 9.15
N GLN A 80 -3.42 19.58 10.06
CA GLN A 80 -3.41 19.89 11.50
C GLN A 80 -2.43 21.00 11.85
N ILE A 81 -1.24 21.00 11.24
CA ILE A 81 -0.23 22.04 11.43
C ILE A 81 -0.75 23.38 10.90
N GLU A 82 -1.31 23.40 9.69
CA GLU A 82 -1.90 24.59 9.08
C GLU A 82 -3.01 25.19 9.95
N LYS A 83 -3.94 24.36 10.43
CA LYS A 83 -5.00 24.81 11.37
C LYS A 83 -4.43 25.36 12.67
N THR A 84 -3.35 24.78 13.17
CA THR A 84 -2.70 25.27 14.40
C THR A 84 -2.02 26.61 14.15
N LEU A 85 -1.38 26.78 12.99
CA LEU A 85 -0.71 28.01 12.58
C LEU A 85 -1.69 29.17 12.42
N ASN A 86 -2.78 28.96 11.67
CA ASN A 86 -3.82 29.97 11.48
C ASN A 86 -4.46 30.39 12.81
N ARG A 87 -4.66 29.43 13.73
CA ARG A 87 -5.17 29.72 15.08
C ARG A 87 -4.19 30.51 15.94
N SER A 88 -2.88 30.30 15.77
CA SER A 88 -1.87 31.12 16.44
C SER A 88 -1.79 32.53 15.85
N GLU A 89 -1.95 32.69 14.54
CA GLU A 89 -2.00 34.01 13.89
C GLU A 89 -3.24 34.81 14.32
N GLU A 90 -4.42 34.19 14.36
CA GLU A 90 -5.65 34.82 14.89
C GLU A 90 -5.46 35.27 16.35
N ARG A 91 -4.80 34.45 17.19
CA ARG A 91 -4.49 34.84 18.58
C ARG A 91 -3.52 36.00 18.70
N THR A 92 -2.58 36.15 17.79
CA THR A 92 -1.65 37.29 17.81
C THR A 92 -2.32 38.59 17.37
N VAL A 93 -3.29 38.52 16.45
CA VAL A 93 -4.07 39.68 16.00
C VAL A 93 -5.03 40.16 17.10
N ASP A 94 -5.72 39.24 17.78
CA ASP A 94 -6.62 39.57 18.92
C ASP A 94 -5.87 40.13 20.14
N GLN A 95 -4.56 39.87 20.26
CA GLN A 95 -3.76 40.31 21.40
C GLN A 95 -3.10 41.69 21.18
N GLU A 96 -3.05 42.19 19.94
CA GLU A 96 -2.55 43.54 19.63
C GLU A 96 -3.64 44.65 19.71
N GLU A 97 -4.93 44.30 19.81
CA GLU A 97 -6.05 45.25 19.77
C GLU A 97 -6.75 45.51 21.13
N PRO A 98 -6.03 45.91 22.20
CA PRO A 98 -6.65 46.83 23.17
C PRO A 98 -5.74 47.98 23.61
N ALA A 99 -4.62 48.22 22.91
CA ALA A 99 -3.69 49.27 23.28
C ALA A 99 -3.97 50.61 22.58
N SER A 100 -4.90 50.71 21.62
CA SER A 100 -5.16 51.97 20.89
C SER A 100 -6.36 52.77 21.44
N GLU A 101 -7.41 52.12 21.96
CA GLU A 101 -8.57 52.82 22.55
C GLU A 101 -8.27 53.49 23.89
N PHE A 102 -7.37 52.92 24.69
CA PHE A 102 -7.04 53.45 26.02
C PHE A 102 -6.28 54.81 25.97
N TYR A 103 -5.64 55.15 24.85
CA TYR A 103 -4.95 56.43 24.68
C TYR A 103 -5.81 57.53 24.06
N GLN A 104 -7.00 57.20 23.54
CA GLN A 104 -7.92 58.23 23.02
C GLN A 104 -8.79 58.87 24.12
N GLU A 105 -8.90 58.26 25.30
CA GLU A 105 -9.66 58.83 26.43
C GLU A 105 -8.85 59.86 27.25
N PHE A 106 -7.56 60.05 26.93
CA PHE A 106 -6.65 60.95 27.66
C PHE A 106 -6.23 62.22 26.89
N TYR A 107 -6.86 62.53 25.76
CA TYR A 107 -6.66 63.79 25.02
C TYR A 107 -7.95 64.57 24.81
#